data_AF-A0A2N5MLR9-F1
#
_entry.id   AF-A0A2N5MLR9-F1
#
_cell.length_a   1.000
_cell.length_b   1.000
_cell.length_c   1.000
_cell.angle_alpha   90.00
_cell.angle_beta   90.00
_cell.angle_gamma   90.00
#
_symmetry.space_group_name_H-M   'P 1'
#
loop_
_entity.id
_entity.type
_entity.pdbx_description
1 polymer ?
#
loop_
_entity_poly.entity_id
_entity_poly.type
_entity_poly.pdbx_seq_one_letter_code
_entity_poly.pdbx_strand_id
1 'polypeptide(L)'
;MNVITTLREKQKAKQVKYDRKILRELSIETLKGRVKECFGSDRIIGVSLSQVLEEACYDVAIEAFLLGANYSKFASYGESMDMARDRSSKEEKHLTDTLFNFLLYWGKAGDNDIYNESLYYRCEGYVGAWWKDGFEKGDRRRKMRLH
;
A
#
# COMPACT_ATOMS: atom_id res chain seq x y z
N MET A 1 28.31 -3.07 -17.51
CA MET A 1 28.38 -1.99 -16.50
C MET A 1 27.53 -0.85 -17.03
N ASN A 2 26.29 -0.67 -16.55
CA ASN A 2 25.44 0.41 -17.07
C ASN A 2 25.86 1.73 -16.41
N VAL A 3 26.49 2.60 -17.19
CA VAL A 3 26.86 3.95 -16.76
C VAL A 3 25.57 4.75 -16.61
N ILE A 4 25.28 5.22 -15.41
CA ILE A 4 24.16 6.13 -15.15
C ILE A 4 24.55 7.50 -15.71
N THR A 5 23.87 7.94 -16.77
CA THR A 5 24.24 9.18 -17.48
C THR A 5 23.33 10.35 -17.11
N THR A 6 22.15 10.08 -16.53
CA THR A 6 21.16 11.13 -16.20
C THR A 6 20.82 11.22 -14.71
N LEU A 7 20.42 12.41 -14.26
CA LEU A 7 19.93 12.64 -12.90
C LEU A 7 18.70 11.78 -12.57
N ARG A 8 17.80 11.59 -13.55
CA ARG A 8 16.57 10.79 -13.41
C ARG A 8 16.88 9.33 -13.13
N GLU A 9 17.82 8.74 -13.89
CA GLU A 9 18.28 7.36 -13.66
C GLU A 9 18.92 7.21 -12.28
N LYS A 10 19.72 8.19 -11.84
CA LYS A 10 20.33 8.20 -10.50
C LYS A 10 19.28 8.25 -9.40
N GLN A 11 18.25 9.09 -9.55
CA GLN A 11 17.14 9.18 -8.60
C GLN A 11 16.34 7.87 -8.55
N LYS A 12 16.00 7.29 -9.71
CA LYS A 12 15.31 5.99 -9.79
C LYS A 12 16.12 4.88 -9.14
N ALA A 13 17.43 4.81 -9.39
CA ALA A 13 18.29 3.81 -8.75
C ALA A 13 18.34 3.97 -7.23
N LYS A 14 18.40 5.21 -6.73
CA LYS A 14 18.34 5.51 -5.29
C LYS A 14 17.00 5.08 -4.68
N GLN A 15 15.90 5.32 -5.40
CA GLN A 15 14.55 4.93 -5.01
C GLN A 15 14.42 3.41 -4.90
N VAL A 16 14.74 2.68 -5.96
CA VAL A 16 14.71 1.20 -5.97
C VAL A 16 15.59 0.60 -4.86
N LYS A 17 16.77 1.18 -4.60
CA LYS A 17 17.63 0.73 -3.51
C LYS A 17 16.99 0.96 -2.14
N TYR A 18 16.28 2.06 -1.95
CA TYR A 18 15.55 2.35 -0.72
C TYR A 18 14.35 1.40 -0.56
N ASP A 19 13.53 1.24 -1.61
CA ASP A 19 12.35 0.36 -1.61
C ASP A 19 12.73 -1.08 -1.25
N ARG A 20 13.76 -1.64 -1.91
CA ARG A 20 14.29 -2.97 -1.58
C ARG A 20 14.74 -3.08 -0.12
N LYS A 21 15.25 -2.00 0.46
CA LYS A 21 15.73 -2.01 1.85
C LYS A 21 14.56 -2.00 2.82
N ILE A 22 13.49 -1.26 2.52
CA ILE A 22 12.34 -1.11 3.42
C ILE A 22 11.39 -2.29 3.35
N LEU A 23 11.26 -2.93 2.17
CA LEU A 23 10.52 -4.18 2.02
C LEU A 23 11.06 -5.33 2.88
N ARG A 24 12.33 -5.28 3.30
CA ARG A 24 12.88 -6.26 4.26
C ARG A 24 12.22 -6.19 5.64
N GLU A 25 11.53 -5.11 5.94
CA GLU A 25 10.79 -4.93 7.19
C GLU A 25 9.33 -5.41 7.06
N LEU A 26 8.92 -5.88 5.88
CA LEU A 26 7.60 -6.41 5.59
C LEU A 26 7.68 -7.93 5.48
N SER A 27 6.92 -8.65 6.30
CA SER A 27 6.87 -10.12 6.28
C SER A 27 5.68 -10.62 5.46
N ILE A 28 5.84 -11.78 4.83
CA ILE A 28 4.78 -12.43 4.04
C ILE A 28 3.62 -12.84 4.95
N GLU A 29 3.91 -13.23 6.19
CA GLU A 29 2.90 -13.58 7.19
C GLU A 29 2.03 -12.38 7.54
N THR A 30 2.62 -11.18 7.62
CA THR A 30 1.88 -9.94 7.89
C THR A 30 0.93 -9.61 6.73
N LEU A 31 1.40 -9.77 5.49
CA LEU A 31 0.57 -9.60 4.29
C LEU A 31 -0.61 -10.58 4.31
N LYS A 32 -0.33 -11.88 4.52
CA LYS A 32 -1.36 -12.93 4.61
C LYS A 32 -2.36 -12.67 5.73
N GLY A 33 -1.89 -12.26 6.90
CA GLY A 33 -2.71 -11.97 8.07
C GLY A 33 -3.70 -10.85 7.81
N ARG A 34 -3.22 -9.68 7.36
CA ARG A 34 -4.09 -8.52 7.12
C ARG A 34 -5.09 -8.74 5.98
N VAL A 35 -4.73 -9.47 4.93
CA VAL A 35 -5.70 -9.84 3.88
C VAL A 35 -6.85 -10.67 4.45
N LYS A 36 -6.54 -11.66 5.30
CA LYS A 36 -7.55 -12.48 5.96
C LYS A 36 -8.39 -11.69 6.97
N GLU A 37 -7.79 -10.76 7.71
CA GLU A 37 -8.51 -9.90 8.65
C GLU A 37 -9.46 -8.93 7.93
N CYS A 38 -9.03 -8.34 6.82
CA CYS A 38 -9.83 -7.36 6.08
C CYS A 38 -10.90 -7.99 5.20
N PHE A 39 -10.63 -9.16 4.60
CA PHE A 39 -11.48 -9.77 3.57
C PHE A 39 -11.83 -11.24 3.82
N GLY A 40 -11.17 -11.94 4.74
CA GLY A 40 -11.29 -13.38 4.93
C GLY A 40 -12.50 -13.86 5.75
N SER A 41 -13.15 -12.97 6.50
CA SER A 41 -14.28 -13.31 7.39
C SER A 41 -15.65 -13.23 6.71
N ASP A 42 -15.76 -12.69 5.51
CA ASP A 42 -17.07 -12.37 4.92
C ASP A 42 -17.47 -13.29 3.76
N ARG A 43 -18.17 -14.37 4.11
CA ARG A 43 -19.22 -14.93 3.22
C ARG A 43 -20.29 -13.89 2.89
N ILE A 44 -20.38 -12.82 3.69
CA ILE A 44 -21.36 -11.73 3.59
C ILE A 44 -21.10 -10.87 2.34
N ILE A 45 -19.86 -10.67 1.89
CA ILE A 45 -19.53 -9.78 0.75
C ILE A 45 -19.53 -10.55 -0.58
N GLY A 46 -19.79 -11.86 -0.58
CA GLY A 46 -19.81 -12.69 -1.79
C GLY A 46 -18.45 -12.99 -2.40
N VAL A 47 -17.37 -12.38 -1.87
CA VAL A 47 -16.00 -12.58 -2.37
C VAL A 47 -15.43 -13.88 -1.80
N SER A 48 -15.39 -14.92 -2.63
CA SER A 48 -14.51 -16.05 -2.36
C SER A 48 -13.09 -15.64 -2.72
N LEU A 49 -12.23 -15.40 -1.71
CA LEU A 49 -10.80 -15.15 -1.94
C LEU A 49 -10.19 -16.38 -2.61
N SER A 50 -10.05 -16.29 -3.92
CA SER A 50 -9.16 -17.14 -4.69
C SER A 50 -7.73 -16.67 -4.46
N GLN A 51 -6.77 -17.56 -4.76
CA GLN A 51 -5.34 -17.20 -4.74
C GLN A 51 -5.04 -15.95 -5.58
N VAL A 52 -5.73 -15.77 -6.71
CA VAL A 52 -5.60 -14.60 -7.59
C VAL A 52 -6.03 -13.30 -6.88
N LEU A 53 -7.08 -13.36 -6.07
CA LEU A 53 -7.53 -12.20 -5.29
C LEU A 53 -6.57 -11.89 -4.14
N GLU A 54 -6.02 -12.91 -3.48
CA GLU A 54 -5.00 -12.72 -2.45
C GLU A 54 -3.73 -12.06 -3.01
N GLU A 55 -3.26 -12.51 -4.17
CA GLU A 55 -2.09 -11.93 -4.84
C GLU A 55 -2.30 -10.45 -5.18
N ALA A 56 -3.46 -10.07 -5.74
CA ALA A 56 -3.77 -8.67 -6.01
C ALA A 56 -3.83 -7.81 -4.73
N CYS A 57 -4.35 -8.35 -3.62
CA CYS A 57 -4.32 -7.68 -2.33
C CYS A 57 -2.88 -7.48 -1.82
N TYR A 58 -1.96 -8.42 -2.08
CA TYR A 58 -0.55 -8.27 -1.71
C TYR A 58 0.16 -7.21 -2.55
N ASP A 59 -0.09 -7.17 -3.86
CA ASP A 59 0.49 -6.16 -4.75
C ASP A 59 0.09 -4.74 -4.30
N VAL A 60 -1.20 -4.51 -4.07
CA VAL A 60 -1.69 -3.21 -3.58
C VAL A 60 -1.14 -2.87 -2.19
N ALA A 61 -1.03 -3.85 -1.29
CA ALA A 61 -0.43 -3.63 0.03
C ALA A 61 1.04 -3.19 -0.05
N ILE A 62 1.82 -3.83 -0.92
CA ILE A 62 3.23 -3.50 -1.13
C ILE A 62 3.35 -2.08 -1.68
N GLU A 63 2.54 -1.72 -2.68
CA GLU A 63 2.56 -0.37 -3.26
C GLU A 63 2.12 0.70 -2.25
N ALA A 64 1.06 0.45 -1.48
CA ALA A 64 0.61 1.36 -0.42
C ALA A 64 1.68 1.54 0.66
N PHE A 65 2.31 0.45 1.09
CA PHE A 65 3.41 0.47 2.06
C PHE A 65 4.62 1.27 1.54
N LEU A 66 5.02 1.05 0.29
CA LEU A 66 6.11 1.79 -0.33
C LEU A 66 5.77 3.28 -0.50
N LEU A 67 4.51 3.60 -0.85
CA LEU A 67 4.03 4.96 -0.96
C LEU A 67 4.21 5.71 0.38
N GLY A 68 3.70 5.16 1.49
CA GLY A 68 3.90 5.75 2.81
C GLY A 68 5.38 5.88 3.21
N ALA A 69 6.19 4.85 2.95
CA ALA A 69 7.63 4.88 3.19
C ALA A 69 8.35 5.99 2.39
N ASN A 70 7.92 6.26 1.18
CA ASN A 70 8.50 7.31 0.34
C ASN A 70 8.10 8.71 0.79
N TYR A 71 6.89 8.86 1.33
CA TYR A 71 6.39 10.12 1.86
C TYR A 71 6.87 10.42 3.29
N SER A 72 7.36 9.45 4.06
CA SER A 72 7.96 9.73 5.38
C SER A 72 9.24 10.57 5.38
N LYS A 73 9.76 10.96 4.21
CA LYS A 73 10.81 12.01 4.14
C LYS A 73 10.28 13.38 4.59
N PHE A 74 8.98 13.63 4.42
CA PHE A 74 8.35 14.90 4.81
C PHE A 74 8.27 15.06 6.34
N ALA A 75 8.26 13.95 7.09
CA ALA A 75 8.40 13.99 8.55
C ALA A 75 9.74 14.62 8.97
N SER A 76 10.82 14.37 8.23
CA SER A 76 12.12 15.02 8.47
C SER A 76 12.14 16.50 8.10
N TYR A 77 11.15 16.98 7.34
CA TYR A 77 10.96 18.39 7.01
C TYR A 77 9.97 19.09 7.97
N GLY A 78 9.51 18.40 9.02
CA GLY A 78 8.60 18.94 10.03
C GLY A 78 7.11 18.78 9.71
N GLU A 79 6.75 18.08 8.64
CA GLU A 79 5.34 17.82 8.31
C GLU A 79 4.77 16.70 9.18
N SER A 80 3.48 16.81 9.54
CA SER A 80 2.76 15.73 10.19
C SER A 80 2.49 14.58 9.21
N MET A 81 2.15 13.41 9.75
CA MET A 81 1.75 12.25 8.94
C MET A 81 0.56 12.59 8.03
N ASP A 82 -0.43 13.32 8.55
CA ASP A 82 -1.64 13.70 7.80
C ASP A 82 -1.31 14.64 6.63
N MET A 83 -0.43 15.62 6.85
CA MET A 83 0.05 16.49 5.76
C MET A 83 0.77 15.69 4.68
N ALA A 84 1.63 14.75 5.10
CA ALA A 84 2.34 13.90 4.15
C ALA A 84 1.39 12.95 3.40
N ARG A 85 0.32 12.47 4.04
CA ARG A 85 -0.71 11.63 3.43
C ARG A 85 -1.53 12.40 2.41
N ASP A 86 -1.89 13.64 2.72
CA ASP A 86 -2.64 14.51 1.81
C ASP A 86 -1.88 14.74 0.49
N ARG A 87 -0.55 14.85 0.55
CA ARG A 87 0.32 14.93 -0.63
C ARG A 87 0.33 13.67 -1.51
N SER A 88 -0.08 12.52 -0.96
CA SER A 88 -0.20 11.25 -1.68
C SER A 88 -1.67 10.82 -1.88
N SER A 89 -2.64 11.72 -1.64
CA SER A 89 -4.06 11.39 -1.69
C SER A 89 -4.52 10.86 -3.05
N LYS A 90 -3.92 11.35 -4.14
CA LYS A 90 -4.24 10.89 -5.50
C LYS A 90 -3.75 9.46 -5.74
N GLU A 91 -2.53 9.17 -5.33
CA GLU A 91 -1.93 7.84 -5.43
C GLU A 91 -2.64 6.85 -4.51
N GLU A 92 -2.98 7.26 -3.28
CA GLU A 92 -3.74 6.44 -2.35
C GLU A 92 -5.14 6.11 -2.90
N LYS A 93 -5.84 7.11 -3.43
CA LYS A 93 -7.12 6.90 -4.12
C LYS A 93 -6.99 5.95 -5.31
N HIS A 94 -5.95 6.10 -6.12
CA HIS A 94 -5.71 5.20 -7.25
C HIS A 94 -5.53 3.74 -6.81
N LEU A 95 -4.80 3.50 -5.71
CA LEU A 95 -4.63 2.16 -5.14
C LEU A 95 -5.96 1.61 -4.61
N THR A 96 -6.75 2.42 -3.92
CA THR A 96 -8.09 2.05 -3.44
C THR A 96 -9.02 1.69 -4.60
N ASP A 97 -9.11 2.55 -5.62
CA ASP A 97 -9.92 2.32 -6.82
C ASP A 97 -9.47 1.05 -7.56
N THR A 98 -8.17 0.82 -7.65
CA THR A 98 -7.61 -0.38 -8.31
C THR A 98 -8.01 -1.65 -7.57
N LEU A 99 -7.82 -1.68 -6.25
CA LEU A 99 -8.20 -2.83 -5.43
C LEU A 99 -9.71 -3.09 -5.47
N PHE A 100 -10.51 -2.03 -5.30
CA PHE A 100 -11.95 -2.10 -5.34
C PHE A 100 -12.46 -2.68 -6.66
N ASN A 101 -12.03 -2.13 -7.79
CA ASN A 101 -12.45 -2.62 -9.11
C ASN A 101 -12.01 -4.07 -9.36
N PHE A 102 -10.82 -4.45 -8.89
CA PHE A 102 -10.33 -5.82 -9.00
C PHE A 102 -11.20 -6.79 -8.20
N LEU A 103 -11.48 -6.48 -6.94
CA LEU A 103 -12.34 -7.31 -6.08
C LEU A 103 -13.78 -7.36 -6.58
N LEU A 104 -14.31 -6.24 -7.11
CA LEU A 104 -15.65 -6.17 -7.68
C LEU A 104 -15.79 -7.09 -8.89
N TYR A 105 -14.83 -7.03 -9.82
CA TYR A 105 -14.86 -7.79 -11.07
C TYR A 105 -14.58 -9.29 -10.84
N TRP A 106 -13.56 -9.62 -10.07
CA TRP A 106 -13.09 -11.00 -9.90
C TRP A 106 -13.72 -11.72 -8.70
N GLY A 107 -14.25 -10.98 -7.73
CA GLY A 107 -14.87 -11.51 -6.51
C GLY A 107 -16.33 -11.91 -6.67
N LYS A 108 -16.93 -11.76 -7.85
CA LYS A 108 -18.37 -12.00 -8.10
C LYS A 108 -19.30 -11.16 -7.21
N ALA A 109 -18.84 -10.01 -6.73
CA ALA A 109 -19.60 -9.12 -5.85
C ALA A 109 -20.62 -8.24 -6.59
N GLY A 110 -20.65 -8.26 -7.93
CA GLY A 110 -21.39 -7.33 -8.79
C GLY A 110 -22.93 -7.41 -8.77
N ASP A 111 -23.54 -8.34 -8.04
CA ASP A 111 -25.01 -8.55 -8.08
C ASP A 111 -25.79 -7.74 -7.03
N ASN A 112 -25.14 -7.02 -6.10
CA ASN A 112 -25.83 -6.26 -5.05
C ASN A 112 -25.13 -4.95 -4.66
N ASP A 113 -25.82 -3.82 -4.82
CA ASP A 113 -25.26 -2.47 -4.71
C ASP A 113 -24.80 -2.08 -3.28
N ILE A 114 -25.47 -2.59 -2.24
CA ILE A 114 -25.11 -2.32 -0.83
C ILE A 114 -23.74 -2.92 -0.46
N TYR A 115 -23.36 -4.06 -1.06
CA TYR A 115 -22.05 -4.66 -0.77
C TYR A 115 -20.91 -3.87 -1.42
N ASN A 116 -21.19 -3.13 -2.50
CA ASN A 116 -20.19 -2.34 -3.22
C ASN A 116 -19.65 -1.18 -2.37
N GLU A 117 -20.53 -0.42 -1.70
CA GLU A 117 -20.08 0.69 -0.84
C GLU A 117 -19.27 0.16 0.36
N SER A 118 -19.74 -0.91 1.00
CA SER A 118 -19.02 -1.53 2.12
C SER A 118 -17.65 -2.08 1.72
N LEU A 119 -17.53 -2.62 0.51
CA LEU A 119 -16.28 -3.12 -0.05
C LEU A 119 -15.30 -1.98 -0.35
N TYR A 120 -15.79 -0.84 -0.87
CA TYR A 120 -14.96 0.32 -1.14
C TYR A 120 -14.31 0.87 0.14
N TYR A 121 -15.08 1.06 1.22
CA TYR A 121 -14.51 1.53 2.50
C TYR A 121 -13.50 0.54 3.09
N ARG A 122 -13.69 -0.77 2.88
CA ARG A 122 -12.68 -1.77 3.27
C ARG A 122 -11.40 -1.65 2.46
N CYS A 123 -11.51 -1.41 1.16
CA CYS A 123 -10.34 -1.16 0.31
C CYS A 123 -9.59 0.10 0.78
N GLU A 124 -10.32 1.18 1.06
CA GLU A 124 -9.74 2.43 1.56
C GLU A 124 -9.03 2.23 2.90
N GLY A 125 -9.68 1.56 3.85
CA GLY A 125 -9.10 1.23 5.15
C GLY A 125 -7.85 0.33 5.02
N TYR A 126 -7.89 -0.66 4.14
CA TYR A 126 -6.76 -1.56 3.86
C TYR A 126 -5.56 -0.80 3.29
N VAL A 127 -5.77 0.01 2.26
CA VAL A 127 -4.71 0.84 1.65
C VAL A 127 -4.15 1.84 2.66
N GLY A 128 -5.01 2.54 3.39
CA GLY A 128 -4.60 3.53 4.39
C GLY A 128 -3.79 2.91 5.54
N ALA A 129 -4.15 1.70 5.99
CA ALA A 129 -3.40 0.98 7.01
C ALA A 129 -1.98 0.62 6.55
N TRP A 130 -1.83 0.14 5.31
CA TRP A 130 -0.52 -0.15 4.73
C TRP A 130 0.32 1.09 4.49
N TRP A 131 -0.30 2.17 4.01
CA TRP A 131 0.36 3.46 3.85
C TRP A 131 0.93 3.95 5.19
N LYS A 132 0.13 3.91 6.26
CA LYS A 132 0.54 4.34 7.59
C LYS A 132 1.73 3.52 8.11
N ASP A 133 1.67 2.19 7.99
CA ASP A 133 2.74 1.30 8.42
C ASP A 133 4.05 1.58 7.64
N GLY A 134 3.94 1.78 6.33
CA GLY A 134 5.04 2.21 5.48
C GLY A 134 5.67 3.52 5.93
N PHE A 135 4.84 4.52 6.23
CA PHE A 135 5.28 5.81 6.72
C PHE A 135 6.05 5.69 8.03
N GLU A 136 5.50 4.99 9.02
CA GLU A 136 6.12 4.83 10.34
C GLU A 136 7.47 4.12 10.27
N LYS A 137 7.58 3.05 9.47
CA LYS A 137 8.84 2.34 9.25
C LYS A 137 9.86 3.22 8.51
N GLY A 138 9.41 3.96 7.50
CA GLY A 138 10.26 4.87 6.75
C GLY A 138 10.78 6.03 7.59
N ASP A 139 9.94 6.61 8.45
CA ASP A 139 10.31 7.69 9.37
C ASP A 139 11.30 7.19 10.44
N ARG A 140 10.98 6.08 11.12
CA ARG A 140 11.87 5.45 12.11
C ARG A 140 13.24 5.17 11.51
N ARG A 141 13.30 4.64 10.29
CA ARG A 141 14.55 4.40 9.58
C ARG A 141 15.34 5.66 9.27
N ARG A 142 14.68 6.76 8.90
CA ARG A 142 15.38 8.03 8.64
C ARG A 142 15.95 8.59 9.94
N LYS A 143 15.18 8.56 11.04
CA LYS A 143 15.63 8.97 12.37
C LYS A 143 16.86 8.17 12.85
N MET A 144 16.88 6.86 12.66
CA MET A 144 18.03 6.01 13.01
C MET A 144 19.31 6.26 12.17
N ARG A 145 19.24 7.02 11.07
CA ARG A 145 20.43 7.37 10.24
C ARG A 145 20.99 8.74 10.58
N LEU A 146 20.37 9.47 11.51
CA LEU A 146 20.79 10.79 11.98
C LEU A 146 21.65 10.72 13.26
N HIS A 147 21.95 9.49 13.73
CA HIS A 147 22.91 9.18 14.79
C HIS A 147 24.14 8.49 14.18
#